data_AF-A0A8E0S431-F1
#
_entry.id   AF-A0A8E0S431-F1
#
_cell.length_a   1.000
_cell.length_b   1.000
_cell.length_c   1.000
_cell.angle_alpha   90.00
_cell.angle_beta   90.00
_cell.angle_gamma   90.00
#
_symmetry.space_group_name_H-M   'P 1'
#
loop_
_entity.id
_entity.type
_entity.pdbx_description
1 polymer ?
#
loop_
_entity_poly.entity_id
_entity_poly.type
_entity_poly.pdbx_seq_one_letter_code
_entity_poly.pdbx_strand_id
1 'polypeptide(L)'
;MCIIFHGGLVQHRIQDHKSKLDVDVAHVPPILTREAYVLRCRILNNEAMDATQMKCSVQLIERPPVSPGGTIDPDIAIPATGQKSADHLVIGDASALPLDDPAASTPVTGSVPATTSAATDLDDLKSGEEFSCPISVRCLLPGSRMLRVHFAYQTDLSNPDVPDFLICVPGCTASTNVAGQSRIIAIDTSRVSTTRDRLIRSHCVKSLQMDLDVREPFGLTCQTLSLEQLPISDLIVGENFLLYLTVANISSCELEIVNTHIKLTPSVTFADEDPDERIANLPLSADDCASECQVLCIGRTKPNEEVVKLGSYVVQWRRVFSQPSTSDSNATNEAQLVTTVFQLLSCPILELPVRVWVDMPAFGTLFTPMNMLYVFENQTVYPQEVQILLEPSPSFMFSGQSKMKVRLLPNSPLYLSYVFLPLRSGNVVLPR
;
A
#
# COMPACT_ATOMS: atom_id res chain seq x y z
N MET A 1 -29.60 34.52 -19.13
CA MET A 1 -29.86 35.31 -20.36
C MET A 1 -29.12 36.62 -20.25
N CYS A 2 -28.24 36.96 -21.19
CA CYS A 2 -27.48 38.23 -21.17
C CYS A 2 -27.97 39.09 -22.34
N ILE A 3 -28.43 40.31 -22.07
CA ILE A 3 -28.91 41.25 -23.10
C ILE A 3 -27.75 42.20 -23.42
N ILE A 4 -27.22 42.13 -24.64
CA ILE A 4 -26.20 43.06 -25.12
C ILE A 4 -26.88 44.03 -26.08
N PHE A 5 -26.84 45.33 -25.74
CA PHE A 5 -27.36 46.39 -26.59
C PHE A 5 -26.28 46.85 -27.59
N HIS A 6 -26.55 46.68 -28.89
CA HIS A 6 -25.80 47.34 -29.95
C HIS A 6 -26.77 47.93 -30.98
N GLY A 7 -26.71 49.25 -31.15
CA GLY A 7 -27.25 49.94 -32.33
C GLY A 7 -28.71 49.64 -32.70
N GLY A 8 -29.65 49.70 -31.75
CA GLY A 8 -31.09 49.70 -32.05
C GLY A 8 -31.70 48.36 -32.52
N LEU A 9 -30.91 47.29 -32.65
CA LEU A 9 -31.39 45.93 -32.92
C LEU A 9 -31.19 45.05 -31.68
N VAL A 10 -32.29 44.60 -31.08
CA VAL A 10 -32.25 43.68 -29.94
C VAL A 10 -31.93 42.28 -30.47
N GLN A 11 -30.68 41.85 -30.36
CA GLN A 11 -30.28 40.49 -30.69
C GLN A 11 -30.40 39.61 -29.44
N HIS A 12 -31.39 38.73 -29.42
CA HIS A 12 -31.58 37.76 -28.33
C HIS A 12 -30.64 36.56 -28.53
N ARG A 13 -29.71 36.34 -27.60
CA ARG A 13 -28.83 35.17 -27.59
C ARG A 13 -29.10 34.33 -26.35
N ILE A 14 -29.55 33.10 -26.56
CA ILE A 14 -29.61 32.09 -25.50
C ILE A 14 -28.17 31.61 -25.27
N GLN A 15 -27.73 31.65 -24.02
CA GLN A 15 -26.45 31.11 -23.58
C GLN A 15 -26.72 30.05 -22.55
N ASP A 16 -25.91 28.98 -22.58
CA ASP A 16 -25.98 27.92 -21.58
C ASP A 16 -25.70 28.51 -20.19
N HIS A 17 -26.56 28.17 -19.22
CA HIS A 17 -26.34 28.52 -17.83
C HIS A 17 -25.17 27.70 -17.30
N LYS A 18 -24.10 28.38 -16.90
CA LYS A 18 -22.95 27.73 -16.27
C LYS A 18 -23.23 27.60 -14.78
N SER A 19 -23.05 26.40 -14.25
CA SER A 19 -23.14 26.16 -12.82
C SER A 19 -22.24 27.12 -12.04
N LYS A 20 -22.81 27.75 -11.01
CA LYS A 20 -22.10 28.59 -10.04
C LYS A 20 -21.83 27.87 -8.72
N LEU A 21 -22.00 26.56 -8.65
CA LEU A 21 -21.50 25.81 -7.50
C LEU A 21 -19.99 25.93 -7.46
N ASP A 22 -19.48 26.31 -6.30
CA ASP A 22 -18.07 26.22 -5.99
C ASP A 22 -17.80 24.93 -5.22
N VAL A 23 -16.78 24.19 -5.64
CA VAL A 23 -16.51 22.84 -5.16
C VAL A 23 -15.03 22.73 -4.92
N ASP A 24 -14.68 22.45 -3.67
CA ASP A 24 -13.31 22.24 -3.22
C ASP A 24 -13.18 20.88 -2.53
N VAL A 25 -12.05 20.20 -2.71
CA VAL A 25 -11.78 18.92 -2.05
C VAL A 25 -10.51 19.05 -1.23
N ALA A 26 -10.69 19.12 0.09
CA ALA A 26 -9.61 19.17 1.05
C ALA A 26 -9.16 17.76 1.45
N HIS A 27 -7.86 17.52 1.40
CA HIS A 27 -7.24 16.28 1.88
C HIS A 27 -5.79 16.54 2.31
N VAL A 28 -5.21 15.63 3.09
CA VAL A 28 -3.83 15.72 3.60
C VAL A 28 -2.97 14.64 2.93
N PRO A 29 -2.27 14.94 1.82
CA PRO A 29 -1.45 13.95 1.13
C PRO A 29 -0.26 13.48 1.99
N PRO A 30 0.36 12.34 1.65
CA PRO A 30 0.01 11.41 0.57
C PRO A 30 -1.18 10.53 0.94
N ILE A 31 -1.75 9.79 0.00
CA ILE A 31 -2.64 8.66 0.31
C ILE A 31 -1.76 7.43 0.48
N LEU A 32 -1.99 6.64 1.54
CA LEU A 32 -1.21 5.42 1.77
C LEU A 32 -2.00 4.18 1.38
N THR A 33 -1.31 3.16 0.90
CA THR A 33 -1.92 1.86 0.56
C THR A 33 -2.61 1.26 1.79
N ARG A 34 -3.75 0.62 1.56
CA ARG A 34 -4.62 -0.06 2.54
C ARG A 34 -5.25 0.83 3.62
N GLU A 35 -4.84 2.09 3.71
CA GLU A 35 -5.45 3.07 4.59
C GLU A 35 -6.88 3.40 4.14
N ALA A 36 -7.81 3.46 5.10
CA ALA A 36 -9.10 4.08 4.88
C ALA A 36 -8.93 5.59 4.92
N TYR A 37 -8.85 6.24 3.76
CA TYR A 37 -8.50 7.65 3.61
C TYR A 37 -9.73 8.49 3.29
N VAL A 38 -9.94 9.59 4.01
CA VAL A 38 -11.14 10.44 3.87
C VAL A 38 -10.77 11.78 3.23
N LEU A 39 -11.38 12.07 2.08
CA LEU A 39 -11.36 13.39 1.44
C LEU A 39 -12.61 14.17 1.87
N ARG A 40 -12.47 15.47 2.18
CA ARG A 40 -13.61 16.33 2.51
C ARG A 40 -13.97 17.21 1.32
N CYS A 41 -15.08 16.92 0.67
CA CYS A 41 -15.62 17.71 -0.43
C CYS A 41 -16.54 18.81 0.12
N ARG A 42 -16.15 20.06 -0.03
CA ARG A 42 -16.92 21.25 0.34
C ARG A 42 -17.59 21.83 -0.89
N ILE A 43 -18.88 22.12 -0.76
CA ILE A 43 -19.72 22.63 -1.84
C ILE A 43 -20.39 23.90 -1.34
N LEU A 44 -20.15 25.01 -2.01
CA LEU A 44 -20.78 26.30 -1.73
C LEU A 44 -21.70 26.69 -2.88
N ASN A 45 -22.96 26.98 -2.56
CA ASN A 45 -23.92 27.43 -3.55
C ASN A 45 -23.81 28.94 -3.80
N ASN A 46 -23.09 29.35 -4.85
CA ASN A 46 -23.06 30.74 -5.31
C ASN A 46 -24.11 31.06 -6.40
N GLU A 47 -25.10 30.19 -6.62
CA GLU A 47 -26.26 30.54 -7.40
C GLU A 47 -27.11 31.58 -6.64
N ALA A 48 -27.85 32.41 -7.38
CA ALA A 48 -28.77 33.37 -6.78
C ALA A 48 -30.03 32.71 -6.17
N MET A 49 -30.23 31.43 -6.47
CA MET A 49 -31.41 30.63 -6.14
C MET A 49 -30.95 29.29 -5.57
N ASP A 50 -31.87 28.58 -4.93
CA ASP A 50 -31.56 27.30 -4.28
C ASP A 50 -31.19 26.24 -5.32
N ALA A 51 -30.27 25.35 -4.92
CA ALA A 51 -29.90 24.16 -5.67
C ALA A 51 -30.69 22.98 -5.10
N THR A 52 -31.57 22.41 -5.91
CA THR A 52 -32.49 21.34 -5.51
C THR A 52 -32.21 20.04 -6.27
N GLN A 53 -32.67 18.91 -5.74
CA GLN A 53 -32.44 17.58 -6.31
C GLN A 53 -30.95 17.32 -6.58
N MET A 54 -30.11 17.69 -5.61
CA MET A 54 -28.68 17.56 -5.72
C MET A 54 -28.28 16.09 -5.71
N LYS A 55 -27.44 15.70 -6.66
CA LYS A 55 -26.88 14.36 -6.75
C LYS A 55 -25.37 14.43 -6.90
N CYS A 56 -24.66 13.76 -6.00
CA CYS A 56 -23.23 13.58 -6.08
C CYS A 56 -22.92 12.24 -6.72
N SER A 57 -22.03 12.22 -7.71
CA SER A 57 -21.40 10.99 -8.20
C SER A 57 -19.88 11.13 -8.21
N VAL A 58 -19.21 10.14 -7.65
CA VAL A 58 -17.77 10.06 -7.55
C VAL A 58 -17.27 8.86 -8.33
N GLN A 59 -16.11 9.01 -8.95
CA GLN A 59 -15.43 7.95 -9.66
C GLN A 59 -13.93 8.05 -9.43
N LEU A 60 -13.30 6.94 -9.06
CA LEU A 60 -11.86 6.79 -8.96
C LEU A 60 -11.35 6.07 -10.21
N ILE A 61 -10.41 6.69 -10.91
CA ILE A 61 -9.88 6.20 -12.18
C ILE A 61 -8.37 5.97 -12.03
N GLU A 62 -7.91 4.75 -12.28
CA GLU A 62 -6.49 4.45 -12.35
C GLU A 62 -5.84 5.11 -13.57
N ARG A 63 -4.73 5.83 -13.35
CA ARG A 63 -3.94 6.39 -14.45
C ARG A 63 -2.73 5.48 -14.72
N PRO A 64 -2.48 5.11 -15.99
CA PRO A 64 -1.24 4.43 -16.33
C PRO A 64 -0.03 5.34 -16.03
N PRO A 65 1.12 4.77 -15.65
CA PRO A 65 2.34 5.54 -15.45
C PRO A 65 2.74 6.22 -16.75
N VAL A 66 2.87 7.54 -16.72
CA VAL A 66 3.34 8.33 -17.87
C VAL A 66 4.83 8.57 -17.67
N SER A 67 5.67 8.03 -18.56
CA SER A 67 7.11 8.29 -18.55
C SER A 67 7.42 9.76 -18.90
N PRO A 68 8.48 10.36 -18.34
CA PRO A 68 8.85 11.74 -18.62
C PRO A 68 9.32 11.86 -20.08
N GLY A 69 8.41 12.22 -20.97
CA GLY A 69 8.63 12.28 -22.42
C GLY A 69 7.37 12.13 -23.27
N GLY A 70 6.22 11.75 -22.69
CA GLY A 70 4.94 11.70 -23.40
C GLY A 70 4.78 10.53 -24.38
N THR A 71 5.77 9.63 -24.46
CA THR A 71 5.67 8.35 -25.15
C THR A 71 5.24 7.26 -24.19
N ILE A 72 4.05 6.69 -24.41
CA ILE A 72 3.59 5.47 -23.75
C ILE A 72 4.64 4.38 -24.03
N ASP A 73 5.24 3.83 -22.98
CA ASP A 73 6.25 2.77 -23.10
C ASP A 73 5.55 1.46 -23.53
N PRO A 74 5.82 0.93 -24.74
CA PRO A 74 5.10 -0.22 -25.27
C PRO A 74 5.44 -1.55 -24.57
N ASP A 75 6.47 -1.58 -23.73
CA ASP A 75 6.89 -2.78 -22.97
C ASP A 75 6.26 -2.90 -21.58
N ILE A 76 5.44 -1.94 -21.15
CA ILE A 76 4.61 -2.08 -19.95
C ILE A 76 3.31 -2.77 -20.37
N ALA A 77 3.10 -4.00 -19.89
CA ALA A 77 1.87 -4.74 -20.09
C ALA A 77 0.66 -3.87 -19.68
N ILE A 78 -0.08 -3.38 -20.69
CA ILE A 78 -1.38 -2.75 -20.48
C ILE A 78 -2.25 -3.81 -19.80
N PRO A 79 -2.74 -3.60 -18.56
CA PRO A 79 -3.71 -4.52 -18.01
C PRO A 79 -4.90 -4.51 -18.95
N ALA A 80 -5.21 -5.68 -19.50
CA ALA A 80 -6.34 -5.88 -20.40
C ALA A 80 -7.54 -5.15 -19.81
N THR A 81 -8.20 -4.32 -20.63
CA THR A 81 -9.47 -3.65 -20.31
C THR A 81 -10.42 -4.67 -19.67
N GLY A 82 -10.50 -4.68 -18.33
CA GLY A 82 -11.17 -5.74 -17.58
C GLY A 82 -10.56 -6.11 -16.23
N GLN A 83 -9.31 -5.76 -15.93
CA GLN A 83 -8.76 -5.96 -14.58
C GLN A 83 -9.34 -4.88 -13.65
N LYS A 84 -10.40 -5.24 -12.90
CA LYS A 84 -11.02 -4.34 -11.91
C LYS A 84 -9.94 -3.95 -10.88
N SER A 85 -9.60 -2.66 -10.82
CA SER A 85 -8.77 -2.10 -9.75
C SER A 85 -9.36 -2.53 -8.41
N ALA A 86 -8.54 -3.01 -7.48
CA ALA A 86 -9.00 -3.50 -6.18
C ALA A 86 -9.34 -2.36 -5.19
N ASP A 87 -9.51 -1.14 -5.70
CA ASP A 87 -9.77 0.06 -4.91
C ASP A 87 -11.25 0.14 -4.52
N HIS A 88 -11.51 0.71 -3.36
CA HIS A 88 -12.84 0.94 -2.82
C HIS A 88 -13.10 2.44 -2.65
N LEU A 89 -14.27 2.88 -3.07
CA LEU A 89 -14.74 4.26 -3.01
C LEU A 89 -16.19 4.30 -2.52
N VAL A 90 -16.45 5.12 -1.51
CA VAL A 90 -17.79 5.36 -0.98
C VAL A 90 -17.96 6.86 -0.69
N ILE A 91 -19.16 7.39 -0.95
CA ILE A 91 -19.58 8.72 -0.46
C ILE A 91 -20.10 8.51 0.97
N GLY A 92 -19.45 9.11 1.95
CA GLY A 92 -19.76 8.91 3.36
C GLY A 92 -18.54 8.53 4.21
N ASP A 93 -18.84 7.97 5.37
CA ASP A 93 -17.87 7.57 6.39
C ASP A 93 -17.00 6.38 5.93
N ALA A 94 -15.75 6.34 6.41
CA ALA A 94 -14.78 5.29 6.14
C ALA A 94 -15.23 3.90 6.62
N SER A 95 -16.10 3.83 7.62
CA SER A 95 -16.74 2.60 8.12
C SER A 95 -17.60 1.89 7.08
N ALA A 96 -18.04 2.59 6.02
CA ALA A 96 -18.77 1.99 4.91
C ALA A 96 -17.86 1.30 3.88
N LEU A 97 -16.54 1.46 3.98
CA LEU A 97 -15.60 0.71 3.16
C LEU A 97 -15.57 -0.76 3.60
N PRO A 98 -15.39 -1.73 2.68
CA PRO A 98 -15.23 -3.14 3.03
C PRO A 98 -14.10 -3.35 4.06
N LEU A 99 -14.13 -4.41 4.86
CA LEU A 99 -12.98 -4.72 5.72
C LEU A 99 -11.76 -5.10 4.84
N ASP A 100 -10.57 -4.63 5.21
CA ASP A 100 -9.35 -4.99 4.51
C ASP A 100 -8.92 -6.42 4.89
N ASP A 101 -8.51 -7.22 3.91
CA ASP A 101 -7.87 -8.51 4.12
C ASP A 101 -6.35 -8.36 3.87
N PRO A 102 -5.52 -8.36 4.91
CA PRO A 102 -4.08 -8.19 4.78
C PRO A 102 -3.39 -9.33 4.03
N ALA A 103 -4.03 -10.51 3.89
CA ALA A 103 -3.49 -11.65 3.18
C ALA A 103 -3.75 -11.60 1.66
N ALA A 104 -4.68 -10.75 1.20
CA ALA A 104 -5.00 -10.59 -0.20
C ALA A 104 -3.96 -9.67 -0.88
N SER A 105 -2.84 -10.23 -1.35
CA SER A 105 -1.84 -9.52 -2.18
C SER A 105 -2.31 -9.27 -3.61
N THR A 106 -3.42 -9.87 -4.00
CA THR A 106 -4.07 -9.77 -5.32
C THR A 106 -5.57 -9.99 -5.13
N PRO A 107 -6.44 -9.34 -5.92
CA PRO A 107 -7.87 -9.60 -5.86
C PRO A 107 -8.12 -11.08 -6.15
N VAL A 108 -8.47 -11.84 -5.12
CA VAL A 108 -8.96 -13.21 -5.27
C VAL A 108 -10.25 -13.10 -6.08
N THR A 109 -10.33 -13.80 -7.20
CA THR A 109 -11.57 -14.03 -7.95
C THR A 109 -12.61 -14.68 -7.03
N GLY A 110 -13.31 -13.89 -6.22
CA GLY A 110 -14.30 -14.42 -5.27
C GLY A 110 -14.77 -13.50 -4.14
N SER A 111 -14.05 -12.44 -3.75
CA SER A 111 -14.46 -11.60 -2.60
C SER A 111 -14.61 -10.13 -2.97
N VAL A 112 -15.83 -9.62 -2.75
CA VAL A 112 -16.33 -8.23 -2.84
C VAL A 112 -16.00 -7.49 -4.16
N PRO A 113 -17.01 -7.10 -4.96
CA PRO A 113 -16.74 -6.31 -6.16
C PRO A 113 -16.09 -4.98 -5.77
N ALA A 114 -14.94 -4.68 -6.37
CA ALA A 114 -14.33 -3.36 -6.23
C ALA A 114 -15.31 -2.29 -6.72
N THR A 115 -15.57 -1.31 -5.86
CA THR A 115 -16.52 -0.23 -6.11
C THR A 115 -15.72 1.03 -6.37
N THR A 116 -15.46 1.33 -7.64
CA THR A 116 -14.68 2.51 -8.06
C THR A 116 -15.56 3.69 -8.40
N SER A 117 -16.88 3.55 -8.28
CA SER A 117 -17.85 4.62 -8.49
C SER A 117 -18.97 4.54 -7.46
N ALA A 118 -19.36 5.67 -6.89
CA ALA A 118 -20.50 5.77 -5.98
C ALA A 118 -21.35 6.99 -6.35
N ALA A 119 -22.65 6.92 -6.05
CA ALA A 119 -23.55 8.05 -6.23
C ALA A 119 -24.58 8.11 -5.11
N THR A 120 -24.89 9.31 -4.66
CA THR A 120 -25.79 9.55 -3.52
C THR A 120 -26.54 10.85 -3.75
N ASP A 121 -27.81 10.87 -3.38
CA ASP A 121 -28.62 12.09 -3.38
C ASP A 121 -28.25 12.91 -2.14
N LEU A 122 -28.06 14.21 -2.34
CA LEU A 122 -27.71 15.17 -1.30
C LEU A 122 -28.93 16.04 -0.99
N ASP A 123 -28.93 16.66 0.19
CA ASP A 123 -29.95 17.62 0.56
C ASP A 123 -29.88 18.88 -0.33
N ASP A 124 -31.03 19.55 -0.45
CA ASP A 124 -31.13 20.81 -1.18
C ASP A 124 -30.29 21.90 -0.47
N LEU A 125 -29.57 22.71 -1.25
CA LEU A 125 -28.62 23.70 -0.74
C LEU A 125 -29.09 25.12 -1.07
N LYS A 126 -29.35 25.94 -0.05
CA LYS A 126 -29.85 27.30 -0.26
C LYS A 126 -28.80 28.21 -0.87
N SER A 127 -29.24 29.30 -1.50
CA SER A 127 -28.31 30.32 -2.00
C SER A 127 -27.41 30.85 -0.87
N GLY A 128 -26.09 30.79 -1.09
CA GLY A 128 -25.07 31.20 -0.12
C GLY A 128 -24.74 30.17 0.97
N GLU A 129 -25.38 29.00 0.98
CA GLU A 129 -25.13 27.94 1.95
C GLU A 129 -23.97 27.03 1.52
N GLU A 130 -23.24 26.50 2.51
CA GLU A 130 -22.13 25.56 2.32
C GLU A 130 -22.49 24.20 2.92
N PHE A 131 -22.13 23.13 2.21
CA PHE A 131 -22.28 21.75 2.64
C PHE A 131 -20.96 20.99 2.49
N SER A 132 -20.67 20.07 3.42
CA SER A 132 -19.47 19.24 3.38
C SER A 132 -19.84 17.76 3.35
N CYS A 133 -19.35 17.05 2.34
CA CYS A 133 -19.55 15.63 2.14
C CYS A 133 -18.21 14.86 2.22
N PRO A 134 -18.06 13.88 3.12
CA PRO A 134 -16.87 13.03 3.13
C PRO A 134 -16.91 12.03 1.96
N ILE A 135 -15.77 11.81 1.33
CA ILE A 135 -15.54 10.79 0.32
C ILE A 135 -14.44 9.89 0.86
N SER A 136 -14.75 8.62 1.10
CA SER A 136 -13.80 7.66 1.66
C SER A 136 -13.26 6.76 0.57
N VAL A 137 -11.93 6.61 0.53
CA VAL A 137 -11.22 5.75 -0.43
C VAL A 137 -10.29 4.79 0.31
N ARG A 138 -10.14 3.58 -0.23
CA ARG A 138 -9.05 2.67 0.13
C ARG A 138 -8.43 2.15 -1.15
N CYS A 139 -7.15 2.42 -1.34
CA CYS A 139 -6.38 1.94 -2.47
C CYS A 139 -5.46 0.81 -2.01
N LEU A 140 -5.46 -0.34 -2.68
CA LEU A 140 -4.65 -1.49 -2.22
C LEU A 140 -3.23 -1.50 -2.81
N LEU A 141 -3.03 -0.79 -3.92
CA LEU A 141 -1.78 -0.73 -4.65
C LEU A 141 -1.33 0.72 -4.82
N PRO A 142 -0.01 0.97 -4.86
CA PRO A 142 0.54 2.29 -5.10
C PRO A 142 0.33 2.71 -6.57
N GLY A 143 0.28 4.01 -6.81
CA GLY A 143 0.14 4.57 -8.15
C GLY A 143 -0.76 5.80 -8.22
N SER A 144 -0.79 6.44 -9.38
CA SER A 144 -1.61 7.62 -9.61
C SER A 144 -3.07 7.24 -9.85
N ARG A 145 -3.97 7.95 -9.19
CA ARG A 145 -5.43 7.89 -9.39
C ARG A 145 -5.96 9.27 -9.74
N MET A 146 -7.00 9.33 -10.55
CA MET A 146 -7.79 10.54 -10.76
C MET A 146 -9.13 10.35 -10.04
N LEU A 147 -9.41 11.18 -9.04
CA LEU A 147 -10.74 11.27 -8.47
C LEU A 147 -11.56 12.29 -9.28
N ARG A 148 -12.69 11.83 -9.80
CA ARG A 148 -13.67 12.65 -10.50
C ARG A 148 -14.92 12.77 -9.65
N VAL A 149 -15.33 14.00 -9.36
CA VAL A 149 -16.52 14.31 -8.58
C VAL A 149 -17.47 15.13 -9.45
N HIS A 150 -18.71 14.67 -9.56
CA HIS A 150 -19.77 15.32 -10.32
C HIS A 150 -20.94 15.66 -9.41
N PHE A 151 -21.43 16.88 -9.53
CA PHE A 151 -22.66 17.34 -8.89
C PHE A 151 -23.66 17.70 -9.97
N ALA A 152 -24.79 16.99 -9.98
CA ALA A 152 -25.93 17.33 -10.80
C ALA A 152 -27.01 17.94 -9.90
N TYR A 153 -27.61 19.06 -10.30
CA TYR A 153 -28.66 19.73 -9.53
C TYR A 153 -29.62 20.49 -10.44
N GLN A 154 -30.75 20.90 -9.88
CA GLN A 154 -31.72 21.79 -10.50
C GLN A 154 -31.72 23.14 -9.80
N THR A 155 -31.85 24.21 -10.56
CA THR A 155 -32.08 25.54 -9.99
C THR A 155 -33.09 26.29 -10.84
N ASP A 156 -33.95 27.06 -10.17
CA ASP A 156 -34.97 27.85 -10.84
C ASP A 156 -34.42 29.24 -11.11
N LEU A 157 -34.27 29.59 -12.38
CA LEU A 157 -33.79 30.90 -12.80
C LEU A 157 -34.97 31.86 -12.92
N SER A 158 -34.82 33.07 -12.41
CA SER A 158 -35.78 34.14 -12.67
C SER A 158 -35.81 34.44 -14.17
N ASN A 159 -37.01 34.48 -14.75
CA ASN A 159 -37.17 35.00 -16.10
C ASN A 159 -36.68 36.46 -16.10
N PRO A 160 -35.74 36.85 -16.96
CA PRO A 160 -35.37 38.26 -17.08
C PRO A 160 -36.61 39.11 -17.35
N ASP A 161 -36.59 40.36 -16.86
CA ASP A 161 -37.60 41.36 -17.20
C ASP A 161 -37.48 41.70 -18.69
N VAL A 162 -38.06 40.84 -19.52
CA VAL A 162 -38.24 41.05 -20.95
C VAL A 162 -39.69 41.53 -21.13
N PRO A 163 -39.95 42.61 -21.87
CA PRO A 163 -41.29 42.93 -22.32
C PRO A 163 -41.90 41.69 -23.01
N ASP A 164 -43.18 41.42 -22.76
CA ASP A 164 -43.86 40.15 -23.03
C ASP A 164 -43.65 39.65 -24.48
N PHE A 165 -42.62 38.84 -24.71
CA PHE A 165 -42.40 38.11 -25.95
C PHE A 165 -42.27 36.63 -25.61
N LEU A 166 -43.20 35.81 -26.11
CA LEU A 166 -43.13 34.36 -25.97
C LEU A 166 -41.95 33.81 -26.78
N ILE A 167 -41.00 33.18 -26.11
CA ILE A 167 -39.92 32.43 -26.76
C ILE A 167 -40.46 31.02 -27.06
N CYS A 168 -40.86 30.78 -28.31
CA CYS A 168 -41.19 29.43 -28.78
C CYS A 168 -39.90 28.74 -29.27
N VAL A 169 -39.46 27.67 -28.60
CA VAL A 169 -38.39 26.80 -29.10
C VAL A 169 -39.04 25.71 -29.96
N PRO A 170 -38.77 25.61 -31.27
CA PRO A 170 -39.38 24.58 -32.10
C PRO A 170 -38.86 23.20 -31.68
N GLY A 171 -39.76 22.31 -31.24
CA GLY A 171 -39.43 20.94 -30.85
C GLY A 171 -40.39 20.27 -29.84
N CYS A 172 -41.23 21.03 -29.14
CA CYS A 172 -42.13 20.49 -28.09
C CYS A 172 -43.59 20.27 -28.55
N THR A 173 -43.81 19.88 -29.79
CA THR A 173 -45.08 19.24 -30.20
C THR A 173 -44.78 17.88 -30.80
N ALA A 174 -45.41 16.84 -30.26
CA ALA A 174 -45.33 15.50 -30.80
C ALA A 174 -45.65 15.52 -32.30
N SER A 175 -44.78 14.90 -33.10
CA SER A 175 -44.78 14.83 -34.57
C SER A 175 -44.15 16.02 -35.31
N THR A 176 -42.84 15.94 -35.56
CA THR A 176 -42.23 15.68 -36.88
C THR A 176 -40.74 16.06 -36.83
N ASN A 177 -39.89 15.08 -37.17
CA ASN A 177 -38.45 15.26 -37.30
C ASN A 177 -38.13 16.10 -38.53
N VAL A 178 -37.75 17.36 -38.34
CA VAL A 178 -36.92 18.09 -39.30
C VAL A 178 -35.88 18.89 -38.51
N ALA A 179 -34.61 18.62 -38.81
CA ALA A 179 -33.49 19.41 -38.32
C ALA A 179 -33.64 20.85 -38.82
N GLY A 180 -33.94 21.79 -37.92
CA GLY A 180 -34.25 23.17 -38.26
C GLY A 180 -33.69 24.12 -37.21
N GLN A 181 -32.97 25.15 -37.67
CA GLN A 181 -32.47 26.25 -36.86
C GLN A 181 -33.58 26.80 -35.95
N SER A 182 -33.31 26.88 -34.64
CA SER A 182 -34.20 27.50 -33.67
C SER A 182 -34.46 28.95 -34.07
N ARG A 183 -35.71 29.28 -34.38
CA ARG A 183 -36.11 30.63 -34.80
C ARG A 183 -37.10 31.20 -33.79
N ILE A 184 -36.74 32.33 -33.19
CA ILE A 184 -37.59 33.06 -32.23
C ILE A 184 -38.64 33.83 -33.02
N ILE A 185 -39.92 33.66 -32.68
CA ILE A 185 -41.05 34.42 -33.23
C ILE A 185 -41.66 35.23 -32.09
N ALA A 186 -41.67 36.56 -32.22
CA ALA A 186 -42.38 37.43 -31.29
C ALA A 186 -43.90 37.25 -31.49
N ILE A 187 -44.60 36.83 -30.45
CA ILE A 187 -46.08 36.76 -30.43
C ILE A 187 -46.59 37.84 -29.48
N ASP A 188 -47.48 38.69 -29.99
CA ASP A 188 -48.16 39.76 -29.27
C ASP A 188 -49.17 39.17 -28.25
N THR A 189 -49.08 39.58 -26.98
CA THR A 189 -49.59 38.83 -25.82
C THR A 189 -51.01 39.19 -25.36
N SER A 190 -51.86 39.73 -26.23
CA SER A 190 -53.25 40.08 -25.85
C SER A 190 -54.19 38.89 -25.51
N ARG A 191 -53.70 37.64 -25.41
CA ARG A 191 -54.55 36.44 -25.23
C ARG A 191 -54.07 35.34 -24.28
N VAL A 192 -53.01 35.52 -23.49
CA VAL A 192 -52.56 34.45 -22.58
C VAL A 192 -52.84 34.82 -21.13
N SER A 193 -53.79 34.11 -20.53
CA SER A 193 -54.10 34.18 -19.10
C SER A 193 -52.85 33.89 -18.27
N THR A 194 -52.54 34.83 -17.38
CA THR A 194 -51.39 34.88 -16.48
C THR A 194 -51.19 33.59 -15.67
N THR A 195 -50.30 32.71 -16.11
CA THR A 195 -49.66 31.73 -15.23
C THR A 195 -48.49 32.42 -14.53
N ARG A 196 -48.58 32.52 -13.20
CA ARG A 196 -47.71 33.35 -12.34
C ARG A 196 -46.34 32.77 -11.99
N ASP A 197 -45.96 31.60 -12.51
CA ASP A 197 -44.63 31.03 -12.27
C ASP A 197 -43.68 31.38 -13.41
N ARG A 198 -43.03 32.55 -13.28
CA ARG A 198 -42.01 33.09 -14.20
C ARG A 198 -40.62 32.47 -13.94
N LEU A 199 -40.53 31.18 -13.66
CA LEU A 199 -39.27 30.49 -13.34
C LEU A 199 -38.88 29.53 -14.47
N ILE A 200 -37.62 29.60 -14.90
CA ILE A 200 -37.03 28.67 -15.86
C ILE A 200 -36.20 27.66 -15.08
N ARG A 201 -36.64 26.40 -15.04
CA ARG A 201 -35.89 25.33 -14.42
C ARG A 201 -34.66 24.97 -15.26
N SER A 202 -33.48 25.07 -14.66
CA SER A 202 -32.21 24.73 -15.28
C SER A 202 -31.60 23.49 -14.64
N HIS A 203 -31.20 22.52 -15.45
CA HIS A 203 -30.42 21.37 -15.01
C HIS A 203 -28.94 21.68 -15.18
N CYS A 204 -28.21 21.64 -14.08
CA CYS A 204 -26.82 22.07 -14.02
C CYS A 204 -25.92 20.91 -13.61
N VAL A 205 -24.70 20.90 -14.15
CA VAL A 205 -23.66 19.95 -13.75
C VAL A 205 -22.37 20.69 -13.44
N LYS A 206 -21.80 20.44 -12.27
CA LYS A 206 -20.46 20.86 -11.88
C LYS A 206 -19.57 19.63 -11.76
N SER A 207 -18.35 19.71 -12.28
CA SER A 207 -17.40 18.60 -12.26
C SER A 207 -16.04 19.07 -11.74
N LEU A 208 -15.45 18.30 -10.84
CA LEU A 208 -14.09 18.48 -10.34
C LEU A 208 -13.28 17.22 -10.66
N GLN A 209 -12.03 17.39 -11.05
CA GLN A 209 -11.06 16.32 -11.20
C GLN A 209 -9.82 16.67 -10.39
N MET A 210 -9.32 15.70 -9.64
CA MET A 210 -8.10 15.84 -8.86
C MET A 210 -7.24 14.60 -8.97
N ASP A 211 -5.93 14.82 -8.83
CA ASP A 211 -4.93 13.76 -8.90
C ASP A 211 -4.54 13.35 -7.50
N LEU A 212 -4.62 12.04 -7.27
CA LEU A 212 -4.28 11.40 -6.02
C LEU A 212 -3.04 10.54 -6.27
N ASP A 213 -2.01 10.77 -5.46
CA ASP A 213 -0.79 9.98 -5.46
C ASP A 213 -0.85 8.99 -4.30
N VAL A 214 -0.99 7.69 -4.62
CA VAL A 214 -1.05 6.61 -3.63
C VAL A 214 0.34 6.01 -3.48
N ARG A 215 0.84 5.98 -2.24
CA ARG A 215 2.19 5.49 -1.92
C ARG A 215 2.16 4.36 -0.91
N GLU A 216 3.20 3.54 -0.93
CA GLU A 216 3.43 2.59 0.15
C GLU A 216 3.87 3.33 1.43
N PRO A 217 3.44 2.88 2.63
CA PRO A 217 3.83 3.49 3.89
C PRO A 217 5.29 3.18 4.26
N PHE A 218 5.73 1.95 3.98
CA PHE A 218 7.04 1.46 4.37
C PHE A 218 7.78 0.76 3.23
N GLY A 219 9.10 0.87 3.23
CA GLY A 219 10.00 -0.02 2.52
C GLY A 219 10.55 -1.08 3.47
N LEU A 220 10.67 -2.32 3.02
CA LEU A 220 11.33 -3.39 3.76
C LEU A 220 12.62 -3.79 3.05
N THR A 221 13.71 -3.83 3.81
CA THR A 221 14.94 -4.51 3.41
C THR A 221 15.15 -5.73 4.30
N CYS A 222 15.62 -6.82 3.70
CA CYS A 222 15.71 -8.12 4.36
C CYS A 222 17.00 -8.80 3.91
N GLN A 223 17.73 -9.38 4.86
CA GLN A 223 19.00 -10.05 4.61
C GLN A 223 19.18 -11.25 5.54
N THR A 224 19.79 -12.31 5.01
CA THR A 224 20.25 -13.46 5.79
C THR A 224 21.73 -13.33 6.12
N LEU A 225 22.09 -13.51 7.39
CA LEU A 225 23.46 -13.45 7.89
C LEU A 225 23.82 -14.74 8.62
N SER A 226 25.11 -15.06 8.66
CA SER A 226 25.65 -16.05 9.61
C SER A 226 25.56 -15.52 11.05
N LEU A 227 25.82 -16.38 12.04
CA LEU A 227 25.94 -15.96 13.44
C LEU A 227 27.12 -14.99 13.67
N GLU A 228 28.09 -14.94 12.75
CA GLU A 228 29.18 -13.95 12.74
C GLU A 228 28.77 -12.63 12.04
N GLN A 229 27.48 -12.46 11.72
CA GLN A 229 26.91 -11.28 11.05
C GLN A 229 27.44 -11.04 9.63
N LEU A 230 27.92 -12.09 8.95
CA LEU A 230 28.35 -12.02 7.56
C LEU A 230 27.20 -12.42 6.63
N PRO A 231 26.99 -11.73 5.49
CA PRO A 231 25.95 -12.09 4.53
C PRO A 231 26.10 -13.53 4.02
N ILE A 232 25.01 -14.29 4.02
CA ILE A 232 24.94 -15.63 3.46
C ILE A 232 23.82 -15.72 2.42
N SER A 233 24.08 -16.43 1.32
CA SER A 233 23.11 -16.71 0.25
C SER A 233 22.43 -18.06 0.43
N ASP A 234 23.20 -19.05 0.88
CA ASP A 234 22.77 -20.44 0.99
C ASP A 234 22.55 -20.81 2.45
N LEU A 235 21.39 -21.36 2.75
CA LEU A 235 21.01 -21.73 4.10
C LEU A 235 21.21 -23.23 4.32
N ILE A 236 21.92 -23.60 5.37
CA ILE A 236 22.20 -25.01 5.68
C ILE A 236 21.07 -25.54 6.57
N VAL A 237 20.47 -26.68 6.17
CA VAL A 237 19.39 -27.31 6.92
C VAL A 237 19.88 -27.72 8.31
N GLY A 238 19.13 -27.30 9.33
CA GLY A 238 19.38 -27.55 10.75
C GLY A 238 20.53 -26.72 11.35
N GLU A 239 21.04 -25.72 10.65
CA GLU A 239 21.95 -24.71 11.21
C GLU A 239 21.21 -23.38 11.45
N ASN A 240 21.67 -22.66 12.46
CA ASN A 240 21.10 -21.36 12.82
C ASN A 240 21.68 -20.25 11.94
N PHE A 241 20.83 -19.33 11.53
CA PHE A 241 21.20 -18.12 10.80
C PHE A 241 20.40 -16.93 11.33
N LEU A 242 20.87 -15.72 11.05
CA LEU A 242 20.18 -14.49 11.40
C LEU A 242 19.34 -14.01 10.23
N LEU A 243 18.08 -13.67 10.50
CA LEU A 243 17.24 -12.87 9.63
C LEU A 243 17.28 -11.41 10.11
N TYR A 244 17.92 -10.55 9.34
CA TYR A 244 18.00 -9.12 9.60
C TYR A 244 16.97 -8.38 8.75
N LEU A 245 16.10 -7.62 9.40
CA LEU A 245 15.01 -6.86 8.78
C LEU A 245 15.16 -5.39 9.12
N THR A 246 15.02 -4.52 8.13
CA THR A 246 14.92 -3.07 8.36
C THR A 246 13.69 -2.53 7.65
N VAL A 247 12.76 -2.01 8.44
CA VAL A 247 11.57 -1.30 7.98
C VAL A 247 11.84 0.20 8.00
N ALA A 248 11.67 0.86 6.85
CA ALA A 248 11.88 2.29 6.70
C ALA A 248 10.56 3.00 6.38
N ASN A 249 10.28 4.11 7.05
CA ASN A 249 9.17 4.99 6.68
C ASN A 249 9.54 5.75 5.40
N ILE A 250 8.94 5.34 4.29
CA ILE A 250 9.14 5.98 2.98
C ILE A 250 8.04 7.00 2.66
N SER A 251 7.10 7.19 3.59
CA SER A 251 6.07 8.20 3.50
C SER A 251 6.59 9.55 4.02
N SER A 252 6.00 10.64 3.54
CA SER A 252 6.32 11.98 4.06
C SER A 252 5.56 12.31 5.35
N CYS A 253 4.77 11.39 5.88
CA CYS A 253 4.03 11.57 7.13
C CYS A 253 4.65 10.74 8.26
N GLU A 254 4.44 11.20 9.48
CA GLU A 254 4.87 10.47 10.68
C GLU A 254 3.93 9.29 10.92
N LEU A 255 4.52 8.10 11.06
CA LEU A 255 3.80 6.83 11.22
C LEU A 255 4.19 6.19 12.55
N GLU A 256 3.24 5.62 13.26
CA GLU A 256 3.51 4.82 14.45
C GLU A 256 3.36 3.34 14.10
N ILE A 257 4.45 2.58 14.26
CA ILE A 257 4.41 1.13 14.26
C ILE A 257 3.83 0.69 15.60
N VAL A 258 2.62 0.16 15.58
CA VAL A 258 1.94 -0.34 16.78
C VAL A 258 2.52 -1.71 17.16
N ASN A 259 2.74 -2.58 16.18
CA ASN A 259 3.26 -3.92 16.40
C ASN A 259 3.83 -4.53 15.12
N THR A 260 4.90 -5.32 15.26
CA THR A 260 5.47 -6.14 14.18
C THR A 260 5.44 -7.62 14.55
N HIS A 261 5.30 -8.49 13.55
CA HIS A 261 5.54 -9.91 13.73
C HIS A 261 5.91 -10.61 12.43
N ILE A 262 6.72 -11.65 12.55
CA ILE A 262 7.07 -12.54 11.45
C ILE A 262 6.15 -13.77 11.48
N LYS A 263 5.57 -14.11 10.33
CA LYS A 263 4.87 -15.38 10.09
C LYS A 263 5.75 -16.25 9.21
N LEU A 264 6.44 -17.21 9.84
CA LEU A 264 7.32 -18.15 9.16
C LEU A 264 6.53 -19.22 8.38
N THR A 265 7.18 -19.82 7.38
CA THR A 265 6.68 -21.05 6.76
C THR A 265 6.92 -22.26 7.67
N PRO A 266 6.17 -23.37 7.53
CA PRO A 266 6.25 -24.51 8.45
C PRO A 266 7.63 -25.19 8.55
N SER A 267 8.49 -25.03 7.55
CA SER A 267 9.85 -25.57 7.50
C SER A 267 10.89 -24.67 8.17
N VAL A 268 10.51 -23.46 8.60
CA VAL A 268 11.40 -22.50 9.25
C VAL A 268 10.88 -22.22 10.66
N THR A 269 11.76 -22.29 11.65
CA THR A 269 11.43 -22.06 13.06
C THR A 269 12.36 -21.02 13.65
N PHE A 270 11.87 -20.30 14.66
CA PHE A 270 12.76 -19.54 15.54
C PHE A 270 13.65 -20.52 16.30
N ALA A 271 14.93 -20.20 16.43
CA ALA A 271 15.84 -20.98 17.25
C ALA A 271 15.58 -20.73 18.76
N ASP A 272 15.08 -19.54 19.08
CA ASP A 272 14.71 -19.14 20.44
C ASP A 272 13.23 -19.48 20.71
N GLU A 273 12.91 -19.90 21.94
CA GLU A 273 11.56 -20.40 22.30
C GLU A 273 10.49 -19.30 22.37
N ASP A 274 10.88 -18.02 22.48
CA ASP A 274 10.00 -16.85 22.37
C ASP A 274 10.73 -15.70 21.65
N PRO A 275 10.24 -15.20 20.50
CA PRO A 275 10.78 -13.98 19.89
C PRO A 275 10.29 -12.76 20.70
N ASP A 276 11.02 -12.42 21.77
CA ASP A 276 10.75 -11.25 22.63
C ASP A 276 10.90 -9.92 21.88
N GLU A 277 11.72 -9.90 20.82
CA GLU A 277 12.09 -8.68 20.12
C GLU A 277 11.09 -8.34 19.01
N ARG A 278 10.01 -7.63 19.38
CA ARG A 278 9.09 -7.01 18.42
C ARG A 278 9.14 -5.50 18.52
N ILE A 279 9.05 -4.83 17.38
CA ILE A 279 8.89 -3.37 17.37
C ILE A 279 7.43 -3.08 17.73
N ALA A 280 7.22 -2.39 18.85
CA ALA A 280 5.90 -2.02 19.31
C ALA A 280 5.86 -0.56 19.79
N ASN A 281 4.78 0.14 19.44
CA ASN A 281 4.53 1.55 19.78
C ASN A 281 5.70 2.48 19.45
N LEU A 282 6.28 2.33 18.25
CA LEU A 282 7.42 3.12 17.79
C LEU A 282 6.96 4.16 16.75
N PRO A 283 7.01 5.47 17.07
CA PRO A 283 6.86 6.52 16.07
C PRO A 283 8.10 6.58 15.17
N LEU A 284 7.88 6.70 13.87
CA LEU A 284 8.89 6.87 12.83
C LEU A 284 8.58 8.14 12.04
N SER A 285 9.54 9.06 12.02
CA SER A 285 9.49 10.23 11.14
C SER A 285 9.71 9.80 9.68
N ALA A 286 9.52 10.72 8.74
CA ALA A 286 9.91 10.48 7.35
C ALA A 286 11.40 10.11 7.28
N ASP A 287 11.72 9.07 6.50
CA ASP A 287 13.06 8.51 6.30
C ASP A 287 13.69 7.83 7.53
N ASP A 288 13.00 7.78 8.68
CA ASP A 288 13.44 6.97 9.82
C ASP A 288 13.28 5.47 9.51
N CYS A 289 14.14 4.66 10.12
CA CYS A 289 14.06 3.21 10.02
C CYS A 289 14.19 2.53 11.38
N ALA A 290 13.57 1.36 11.47
CA ALA A 290 13.69 0.45 12.61
C ALA A 290 14.19 -0.90 12.10
N SER A 291 15.07 -1.54 12.86
CA SER A 291 15.63 -2.84 12.50
C SER A 291 15.34 -3.88 13.57
N GLU A 292 15.13 -5.11 13.13
CA GLU A 292 14.82 -6.28 13.93
C GLU A 292 15.72 -7.43 13.46
N CYS A 293 16.20 -8.27 14.38
CA CYS A 293 17.06 -9.39 14.05
C CYS A 293 16.57 -10.63 14.78
N GLN A 294 16.39 -11.75 14.08
CA GLN A 294 15.88 -12.98 14.66
C GLN A 294 16.76 -14.16 14.28
N VAL A 295 17.00 -15.07 15.22
CA VAL A 295 17.73 -16.32 14.94
C VAL A 295 16.74 -17.37 14.44
N LEU A 296 16.95 -17.84 13.21
CA LEU A 296 16.11 -18.83 12.55
C LEU A 296 16.88 -20.11 12.27
N CYS A 297 16.14 -21.21 12.13
CA CYS A 297 16.66 -22.50 11.73
C CYS A 297 15.72 -23.14 10.70
N ILE A 298 16.29 -23.82 9.72
CA ILE A 298 15.52 -24.60 8.74
C ILE A 298 15.39 -26.02 9.27
N GLY A 299 14.15 -26.46 9.50
CA GLY A 299 13.82 -27.82 9.86
C GLY A 299 13.86 -28.78 8.68
N ARG A 300 13.18 -29.92 8.81
CA ARG A 300 13.08 -30.89 7.72
C ARG A 300 12.21 -30.34 6.58
N THR A 301 12.78 -30.27 5.39
CA THR A 301 12.10 -29.84 4.17
C THR A 301 11.53 -31.03 3.40
N LYS A 302 10.80 -30.76 2.31
CA LYS A 302 10.33 -31.82 1.42
C LYS A 302 11.52 -32.38 0.63
N PRO A 303 11.51 -33.68 0.27
CA PRO A 303 12.56 -34.24 -0.55
C PRO A 303 12.68 -33.48 -1.88
N ASN A 304 13.91 -33.11 -2.25
CA ASN A 304 14.28 -32.29 -3.41
C ASN A 304 13.81 -30.82 -3.37
N GLU A 305 13.54 -30.26 -2.19
CA GLU A 305 13.33 -28.82 -2.05
C GLU A 305 14.69 -28.11 -2.10
N GLU A 306 14.91 -27.28 -3.12
CA GLU A 306 16.17 -26.53 -3.29
C GLU A 306 16.07 -25.08 -2.80
N VAL A 307 14.85 -24.57 -2.62
CA VAL A 307 14.58 -23.18 -2.21
C VAL A 307 13.47 -23.18 -1.17
N VAL A 308 13.72 -22.49 -0.06
CA VAL A 308 12.73 -22.27 1.00
C VAL A 308 12.25 -20.82 0.98
N LYS A 309 10.94 -20.60 1.17
CA LYS A 309 10.39 -19.27 1.43
C LYS A 309 10.40 -19.03 2.93
N LEU A 310 10.98 -17.94 3.40
CA LEU A 310 11.09 -17.69 4.84
C LEU A 310 9.72 -17.37 5.48
N GLY A 311 8.82 -16.72 4.76
CA GLY A 311 7.49 -16.38 5.25
C GLY A 311 7.07 -14.96 4.90
N SER A 312 6.43 -14.28 5.84
CA SER A 312 5.98 -12.89 5.68
C SER A 312 6.25 -12.05 6.94
N TYR A 313 6.52 -10.77 6.74
CA TYR A 313 6.65 -9.78 7.80
C TYR A 313 5.41 -8.90 7.83
N VAL A 314 4.79 -8.78 8.99
CA VAL A 314 3.53 -8.07 9.17
C VAL A 314 3.76 -6.85 10.06
N VAL A 315 3.42 -5.68 9.54
CA VAL A 315 3.54 -4.39 10.23
C VAL A 315 2.15 -3.82 10.45
N GLN A 316 1.77 -3.62 11.71
CA GLN A 316 0.54 -2.94 12.09
C GLN A 316 0.88 -1.50 12.47
N TRP A 317 0.20 -0.54 11.86
CA TRP A 317 0.58 0.86 11.97
C TRP A 317 -0.61 1.80 11.89
N ARG A 318 -0.39 3.06 12.25
CA ARG A 318 -1.34 4.16 12.09
C ARG A 318 -0.60 5.47 11.83
N ARG A 319 -1.28 6.46 11.27
CA ARG A 319 -0.73 7.81 11.17
C ARG A 319 -0.68 8.48 12.54
N VAL A 320 0.41 9.18 12.81
CA VAL A 320 0.48 10.10 13.95
C VAL A 320 -0.18 11.41 13.50
N PHE A 321 -1.43 11.61 13.93
CA PHE A 321 -2.06 12.91 13.75
C PHE A 321 -1.61 13.83 14.88
N SER A 322 -0.91 14.91 14.55
CA SER A 322 -0.76 16.04 15.45
C SER A 322 -2.16 16.63 15.66
N GLN A 323 -2.84 16.31 16.76
CA GLN A 323 -4.16 16.88 17.03
C GLN A 323 -4.09 18.42 17.03
N PRO A 324 -5.05 19.11 16.39
CA PRO A 324 -5.40 20.44 16.81
C PRO A 324 -6.22 20.33 18.10
N SER A 325 -5.84 21.12 19.08
CA SER A 325 -6.55 21.38 20.33
C SER A 325 -8.02 21.78 20.11
N THR A 326 -8.96 20.84 20.09
CA THR A 326 -10.37 21.12 20.42
C THR A 326 -11.01 19.88 21.04
N SER A 327 -11.54 20.10 22.23
CA SER A 327 -12.17 19.17 23.14
C SER A 327 -13.54 18.71 22.68
N ASP A 328 -13.61 17.79 21.73
CA ASP A 328 -14.86 17.06 21.45
C ASP A 328 -14.60 15.55 21.36
N SER A 329 -14.92 14.89 22.49
CA SER A 329 -15.41 13.52 22.64
C SER A 329 -14.70 12.36 21.91
N ASN A 330 -13.91 11.60 22.68
CA ASN A 330 -13.94 10.14 22.84
C ASN A 330 -14.51 9.25 21.69
N ALA A 331 -14.10 9.47 20.45
CA ALA A 331 -14.28 8.56 19.34
C ALA A 331 -12.92 8.01 18.91
N THR A 332 -12.49 6.93 19.60
CA THR A 332 -11.61 5.86 19.10
C THR A 332 -10.47 6.26 18.13
N ASN A 333 -9.32 6.64 18.69
CA ASN A 333 -8.01 6.55 18.02
C ASN A 333 -7.59 5.11 17.67
N GLU A 334 -8.42 4.11 17.97
CA GLU A 334 -8.29 2.71 17.52
C GLU A 334 -8.81 2.49 16.09
N ALA A 335 -9.56 3.43 15.52
CA ALA A 335 -10.38 3.19 14.32
C ALA A 335 -9.60 3.14 12.97
N GLN A 336 -8.28 3.31 12.96
CA GLN A 336 -7.50 3.36 11.72
C GLN A 336 -6.20 2.53 11.79
N LEU A 337 -6.22 1.41 12.49
CA LEU A 337 -5.10 0.47 12.46
C LEU A 337 -5.03 -0.20 11.08
N VAL A 338 -3.94 0.04 10.35
CA VAL A 338 -3.68 -0.53 9.03
C VAL A 338 -2.64 -1.63 9.17
N THR A 339 -2.75 -2.68 8.35
CA THR A 339 -1.79 -3.77 8.32
C THR A 339 -1.14 -3.86 6.94
N THR A 340 0.19 -3.77 6.91
CA THR A 340 1.00 -3.99 5.70
C THR A 340 1.74 -5.30 5.84
N VAL A 341 1.74 -6.12 4.78
CA VAL A 341 2.37 -7.44 4.77
C VAL A 341 3.43 -7.49 3.66
N PHE A 342 4.66 -7.81 4.04
CA PHE A 342 5.77 -8.01 3.13
C PHE A 342 6.08 -9.50 3.00
N GLN A 343 6.36 -9.96 1.79
CA GLN A 343 6.89 -11.30 1.58
C GLN A 343 8.39 -11.30 1.89
N LEU A 344 8.83 -12.25 2.72
CA LEU A 344 10.25 -12.43 3.04
C LEU A 344 10.98 -13.14 1.90
N LEU A 345 12.31 -13.19 2.01
CA LEU A 345 13.19 -13.79 1.02
C LEU A 345 12.85 -15.27 0.75
N SER A 346 13.15 -15.69 -0.48
CA SER A 346 13.25 -17.09 -0.85
C SER A 346 14.73 -17.41 -1.01
N CYS A 347 15.25 -18.35 -0.22
CA CYS A 347 16.68 -18.64 -0.17
C CYS A 347 16.95 -20.08 -0.61
N PRO A 348 18.04 -20.32 -1.36
CA PRO A 348 18.50 -21.67 -1.64
C PRO A 348 18.89 -22.38 -0.34
N ILE A 349 18.64 -23.69 -0.29
CA ILE A 349 18.95 -24.52 0.87
C ILE A 349 19.93 -25.64 0.51
N LEU A 350 20.79 -25.97 1.47
CA LEU A 350 21.78 -27.03 1.35
C LEU A 350 21.59 -28.06 2.46
N GLU A 351 21.41 -29.31 2.07
CA GLU A 351 21.48 -30.46 2.98
C GLU A 351 22.88 -31.06 2.91
N LEU A 352 23.66 -30.84 3.97
CA LEU A 352 25.01 -31.40 4.08
C LEU A 352 24.94 -32.82 4.66
N PRO A 353 25.53 -33.83 4.01
CA PRO A 353 25.46 -35.22 4.50
C PRO A 353 26.24 -35.42 5.80
N VAL A 354 27.25 -34.58 6.03
CA VAL A 354 28.08 -34.58 7.24
C VAL A 354 28.15 -33.15 7.75
N ARG A 355 27.79 -32.97 9.03
CA ARG A 355 27.94 -31.70 9.74
C ARG A 355 29.20 -31.75 10.59
N VAL A 356 29.95 -30.65 10.60
CA VAL A 356 31.15 -30.50 11.41
C VAL A 356 31.06 -29.19 12.17
N TRP A 357 31.22 -29.25 13.48
CA TRP A 357 31.40 -28.06 14.30
C TRP A 357 32.52 -28.29 15.31
N VAL A 358 33.01 -27.18 15.87
CA VAL A 358 34.16 -27.17 16.76
C VAL A 358 33.76 -26.48 18.04
N ASP A 359 33.91 -27.20 19.15
CA ASP A 359 33.90 -26.60 20.48
C ASP A 359 35.34 -26.15 20.80
N MET A 360 35.49 -24.85 20.98
CA MET A 360 36.78 -24.20 21.19
C MET A 360 36.67 -22.99 22.13
N PRO A 361 37.75 -22.68 22.88
CA PRO A 361 37.82 -21.44 23.65
C PRO A 361 37.71 -20.20 22.76
N ALA A 362 37.06 -19.15 23.27
CA ALA A 362 36.91 -17.86 22.57
C ALA A 362 38.25 -17.18 22.25
N PHE A 363 39.29 -17.43 23.05
CA PHE A 363 40.64 -16.97 22.79
C PHE A 363 41.68 -17.98 23.28
N GLY A 364 42.86 -17.96 22.68
CA GLY A 364 44.03 -18.73 23.11
C GLY A 364 45.10 -17.82 23.72
N THR A 365 45.87 -18.35 24.67
CA THR A 365 47.04 -17.68 25.24
C THR A 365 48.31 -18.25 24.61
N LEU A 366 49.24 -17.37 24.23
CA LEU A 366 50.51 -17.76 23.63
C LEU A 366 51.24 -18.78 24.52
N PHE A 367 51.75 -19.86 23.92
CA PHE A 367 52.44 -20.96 24.62
C PHE A 367 51.60 -21.67 25.70
N THR A 368 50.29 -21.49 25.71
CA THR A 368 49.37 -22.21 26.59
C THR A 368 48.56 -23.20 25.77
N PRO A 369 48.58 -24.50 26.11
CA PRO A 369 47.76 -25.48 25.41
C PRO A 369 46.27 -25.15 25.49
N MET A 370 45.57 -25.24 24.37
CA MET A 370 44.12 -25.13 24.27
C MET A 370 43.52 -26.42 23.71
N ASN A 371 42.44 -26.89 24.31
CA ASN A 371 41.74 -28.08 23.86
C ASN A 371 40.69 -27.70 22.82
N MET A 372 40.64 -28.46 21.74
CA MET A 372 39.65 -28.33 20.67
C MET A 372 38.91 -29.65 20.55
N LEU A 373 37.59 -29.57 20.43
CA LEU A 373 36.75 -30.74 20.21
C LEU A 373 35.99 -30.56 18.90
N TYR A 374 36.42 -31.30 17.88
CA TYR A 374 35.70 -31.38 16.61
C TYR A 374 34.64 -32.47 16.74
N VAL A 375 33.42 -32.14 16.37
CA VAL A 375 32.31 -33.08 16.36
C VAL A 375 31.82 -33.25 14.93
N PHE A 376 31.77 -34.50 14.48
CA PHE A 376 31.31 -34.88 13.16
C PHE A 376 30.01 -35.67 13.29
N GLU A 377 28.94 -35.15 12.70
CA GLU A 377 27.65 -35.82 12.65
C GLU A 377 27.31 -36.27 11.25
N ASN A 378 26.88 -37.51 11.13
CA ASN A 378 26.24 -38.00 9.91
C ASN A 378 24.76 -37.65 9.94
N GLN A 379 24.35 -36.78 9.01
CA GLN A 379 22.97 -36.33 8.86
C GLN A 379 22.14 -37.28 7.96
N THR A 380 22.78 -38.29 7.36
CA THR A 380 22.11 -39.26 6.49
C THR A 380 21.70 -40.52 7.25
N VAL A 381 20.74 -41.26 6.68
CA VAL A 381 20.31 -42.57 7.21
C VAL A 381 21.30 -43.70 6.89
N TYR A 382 22.32 -43.43 6.08
CA TYR A 382 23.32 -44.41 5.65
C TYR A 382 24.68 -44.12 6.30
N PRO A 383 25.46 -45.13 6.65
CA PRO A 383 26.84 -44.91 7.08
C PRO A 383 27.66 -44.18 6.00
N GLN A 384 28.38 -43.13 6.40
CA GLN A 384 29.26 -42.36 5.51
C GLN A 384 30.72 -42.74 5.77
N GLU A 385 31.48 -43.06 4.73
CA GLU A 385 32.92 -43.27 4.83
C GLU A 385 33.64 -41.96 4.54
N VAL A 386 34.29 -41.40 5.57
CA VAL A 386 34.96 -40.09 5.48
C VAL A 386 36.44 -40.24 5.76
N GLN A 387 37.22 -39.41 5.07
CA GLN A 387 38.64 -39.24 5.35
C GLN A 387 38.83 -37.86 5.94
N ILE A 388 39.22 -37.81 7.22
CA ILE A 388 39.47 -36.58 7.95
C ILE A 388 40.97 -36.31 7.89
N LEU A 389 41.34 -35.10 7.51
CA LEU A 389 42.70 -34.60 7.45
C LEU A 389 42.73 -33.28 8.21
N LEU A 390 43.58 -33.17 9.23
CA LEU A 390 43.84 -31.90 9.89
C LEU A 390 45.03 -31.23 9.19
N GLU A 391 44.78 -30.08 8.57
CA GLU A 391 45.80 -29.29 7.91
C GLU A 391 46.60 -28.48 8.93
N PRO A 392 47.94 -28.64 8.98
CA PRO A 392 48.77 -27.91 9.93
C PRO A 392 48.77 -26.40 9.65
N SER A 393 48.79 -25.59 10.72
CA SER A 393 48.97 -24.14 10.64
C SER A 393 50.33 -23.75 11.24
N PRO A 394 51.15 -22.90 10.60
CA PRO A 394 52.45 -22.49 11.12
C PRO A 394 52.35 -21.65 12.41
N SER A 395 51.14 -21.18 12.74
CA SER A 395 50.84 -20.45 13.97
C SER A 395 50.60 -21.37 15.17
N PHE A 396 50.50 -22.69 14.96
CA PHE A 396 50.17 -23.66 16.01
C PHE A 396 51.05 -24.90 15.92
N MET A 397 51.48 -25.42 17.06
CA MET A 397 51.77 -26.86 17.17
C MET A 397 50.49 -27.57 17.58
N PHE A 398 50.28 -28.80 17.12
CA PHE A 398 49.13 -29.59 17.58
C PHE A 398 49.55 -31.01 17.97
N SER A 399 48.75 -31.59 18.85
CA SER A 399 48.79 -33.01 19.20
C SER A 399 47.43 -33.64 18.89
N GLY A 400 47.45 -34.76 18.16
CA GLY A 400 46.27 -35.51 17.74
C GLY A 400 46.50 -36.24 16.42
N GLN A 401 45.48 -36.96 15.95
CA GLN A 401 45.56 -37.71 14.69
C GLN A 401 45.48 -36.76 13.50
N SER A 402 46.55 -36.65 12.71
CA SER A 402 46.57 -35.74 11.55
C SER A 402 45.74 -36.25 10.37
N LYS A 403 45.59 -37.57 10.24
CA LYS A 403 44.85 -38.19 9.14
C LYS A 403 44.19 -39.48 9.60
N MET A 404 42.89 -39.62 9.34
CA MET A 404 42.17 -40.86 9.64
C MET A 404 41.08 -41.14 8.60
N LYS A 405 40.78 -42.43 8.44
CA LYS A 405 39.59 -42.89 7.71
C LYS A 405 38.65 -43.51 8.72
N VAL A 406 37.41 -43.04 8.72
CA VAL A 406 36.40 -43.45 9.69
C VAL A 406 35.07 -43.62 8.98
N ARG A 407 34.21 -44.45 9.57
CA ARG A 407 32.85 -44.67 9.11
C ARG A 407 31.91 -43.99 10.10
N LEU A 408 31.32 -42.87 9.70
CA LEU A 408 30.34 -42.14 10.50
C LEU A 408 29.00 -42.86 10.43
N LEU A 409 28.51 -43.32 11.58
CA LEU A 409 27.22 -43.99 11.67
C LEU A 409 26.10 -42.95 11.88
N PRO A 410 24.88 -43.19 11.35
CA PRO A 410 23.73 -42.34 11.63
C PRO A 410 23.48 -42.24 13.14
N ASN A 411 23.13 -41.05 13.63
CA ASN A 411 22.83 -40.77 15.05
C ASN A 411 23.97 -41.11 16.04
N SER A 412 25.21 -41.26 15.57
CA SER A 412 26.38 -41.50 16.42
C SER A 412 27.47 -40.49 16.05
N PRO A 413 27.50 -39.32 16.73
CA PRO A 413 28.53 -38.32 16.49
C PRO A 413 29.92 -38.87 16.80
N LEU A 414 30.89 -38.54 15.94
CA LEU A 414 32.31 -38.81 16.17
C LEU A 414 32.95 -37.58 16.79
N TYR A 415 33.65 -37.79 17.90
CA TYR A 415 34.35 -36.75 18.65
C TYR A 415 35.85 -36.89 18.46
N LEU A 416 36.50 -35.85 17.93
CA LEU A 416 37.95 -35.79 17.78
C LEU A 416 38.51 -34.66 18.64
N SER A 417 39.27 -35.04 19.67
CA SER A 417 39.94 -34.09 20.54
C SER A 417 41.36 -33.81 20.05
N TYR A 418 41.69 -32.52 19.95
CA TYR A 418 43.01 -32.03 19.61
C TYR A 418 43.49 -31.07 20.69
N VAL A 419 44.80 -31.02 20.89
CA VAL A 419 45.44 -30.01 21.74
C VAL A 419 46.27 -29.11 20.85
N PHE A 420 45.92 -27.84 20.78
CA PHE A 420 46.66 -26.82 20.02
C PHE A 420 47.52 -25.99 20.97
N LEU A 421 48.74 -25.68 20.54
CA LEU A 421 49.67 -24.80 21.24
C LEU A 421 49.90 -23.57 20.35
N PRO A 422 49.34 -22.39 20.69
CA PRO A 422 49.54 -21.18 19.93
C PRO A 422 51.01 -20.71 20.00
N LEU A 423 51.60 -20.45 18.84
CA LEU A 423 53.00 -19.99 18.68
C LEU A 423 53.08 -18.52 18.23
N ARG A 424 51.98 -17.93 17.81
CA ARG A 424 51.88 -16.54 17.35
C ARG A 424 50.68 -15.85 17.98
N SER A 425 50.83 -14.57 18.29
CA SER A 425 49.75 -13.70 18.78
C SER A 425 49.03 -13.01 17.64
N GLY A 426 47.76 -12.64 17.86
CA GLY A 426 46.90 -11.95 16.90
C GLY A 426 45.81 -12.84 16.33
N ASN A 427 45.08 -12.35 15.33
CA ASN A 427 44.03 -13.10 14.64
C ASN A 427 44.67 -14.09 13.66
N VAL A 428 44.91 -15.32 14.14
CA VAL A 428 45.57 -16.39 13.39
C VAL A 428 44.57 -17.47 12.99
N VAL A 429 44.76 -18.03 11.79
CA VAL A 429 43.90 -19.11 11.28
C VAL A 429 44.24 -20.43 12.00
N LEU A 430 43.20 -21.06 12.55
CA LEU A 430 43.30 -22.37 13.19
C LEU A 430 43.68 -23.46 12.17
N PRO A 431 44.31 -24.56 12.61
CA PRO A 431 44.38 -25.79 11.82
C PRO A 431 43.01 -26.18 11.26
N ARG A 432 42.93 -26.53 9.98
CA ARG A 432 41.68 -26.77 9.24
C ARG A 432 41.33 -28.25 9.14
#